data_AF-A0A7C1T2Q9-F1
#
_entry.id   AF-A0A7C1T2Q9-F1
#
_cell.length_a   1.000
_cell.length_b   1.000
_cell.length_c   1.000
_cell.angle_alpha   90.00
_cell.angle_beta   90.00
_cell.angle_gamma   90.00
#
_symmetry.space_group_name_H-M   'P 1'
#
loop_
_entity.id
_entity.type
_entity.pdbx_description
1 polymer ?
#
loop_
_entity_poly.entity_id
_entity_poly.type
_entity_poly.pdbx_seq_one_letter_code
_entity_poly.pdbx_strand_id
1 'polypeptide(L)' 'MQTPTGELTLRTLAMPADANAAGDIFGGWVMAQMDLACGIRAAER' A
#
# COMPACT_ATOMS: atom_id res chain seq x y z
N MET A 1 12.74 3.13 16.50
CA MET A 1 11.83 2.54 15.49
C MET A 1 12.58 1.45 14.76
N GLN A 2 11.99 0.27 14.59
CA GLN A 2 12.62 -0.83 13.88
C GLN A 2 12.39 -0.64 12.38
N THR A 3 13.45 -0.71 11.57
CA THR A 3 13.33 -0.61 10.11
C THR A 3 12.82 -1.95 9.57
N PRO A 4 11.80 -1.96 8.69
CA PRO A 4 11.35 -3.18 8.05
C PRO A 4 12.50 -3.91 7.34
N THR A 5 12.53 -5.23 7.46
CA THR A 5 13.46 -6.09 6.72
C THR A 5 12.79 -6.65 5.48
N GLY A 6 13.57 -6.87 4.41
CA GLY A 6 13.08 -7.38 3.13
C GLY A 6 13.28 -6.40 1.98
N GLU A 7 12.85 -6.82 0.79
CA GLU A 7 12.89 -6.01 -0.42
C GLU A 7 11.60 -5.18 -0.55
N LEU A 8 11.74 -3.91 -0.94
CA LEU A 8 10.61 -3.02 -1.14
C LEU A 8 9.84 -3.43 -2.40
N THR A 9 8.62 -3.96 -2.23
CA THR A 9 7.80 -4.39 -3.37
C THR A 9 7.02 -3.25 -4.04
N LEU A 10 6.44 -2.33 -3.26
CA LEU A 10 5.58 -1.27 -3.79
C LEU A 10 5.83 0.06 -3.07
N ARG A 11 5.93 1.15 -3.84
CA ARG A 11 5.92 2.52 -3.32
C ARG A 11 5.03 3.39 -4.20
N THR A 12 3.98 3.94 -3.60
CA THR A 12 3.03 4.83 -4.28
C THR A 12 2.76 6.08 -3.43
N LEU A 13 2.15 7.08 -4.05
CA LEU A 13 1.69 8.31 -3.40
C LEU A 13 0.16 8.27 -3.31
N ALA A 14 -0.38 8.57 -2.13
CA ALA A 14 -1.80 8.84 -1.97
C ALA A 14 -2.14 10.21 -2.58
N MET A 15 -3.30 10.31 -3.20
CA MET A 15 -3.84 11.52 -3.83
C MET A 15 -5.10 11.98 -3.10
N PRO A 16 -5.57 13.23 -3.31
CA PRO A 16 -6.79 13.71 -2.67
C PRO A 16 -8.04 12.84 -2.90
N ALA A 17 -8.10 12.13 -4.04
CA ALA A 17 -9.20 11.21 -4.35
C ALA A 17 -9.17 9.92 -3.52
N ASP A 18 -8.05 9.59 -2.88
CA ASP A 18 -7.89 8.40 -2.04
C ASP A 18 -8.30 8.67 -0.57
N ALA A 19 -8.75 9.89 -0.25
CA ALA A 19 -9.22 10.25 1.07
C ALA A 19 -10.65 9.73 1.33
N ASN A 20 -10.92 9.38 2.59
CA ASN A 20 -12.26 9.06 3.07
C ASN A 20 -13.05 10.35 3.41
N ALA A 21 -14.31 10.21 3.85
CA ALA A 21 -15.17 11.34 4.19
C ALA A 21 -14.67 12.22 5.35
N ALA A 22 -13.73 11.71 6.18
CA ALA A 22 -13.07 12.47 7.25
C ALA A 22 -11.80 13.21 6.76
N GLY A 23 -11.36 12.99 5.52
CA GLY A 23 -10.17 13.60 4.95
C GLY A 23 -8.87 12.81 5.19
N ASP A 24 -8.92 11.70 5.93
CA ASP A 24 -7.79 10.77 6.08
C ASP A 24 -7.70 9.83 4.88
N ILE A 25 -6.57 9.15 4.70
CA ILE A 25 -6.45 8.11 3.67
C ILE A 25 -7.50 7.02 3.93
N PHE A 26 -8.23 6.64 2.88
CA PHE A 26 -9.24 5.60 2.96
C PHE A 26 -8.60 4.22 3.23
N GLY A 27 -9.08 3.54 4.29
CA GLY A 27 -8.52 2.24 4.68
C GLY A 27 -8.65 1.16 3.59
N GLY A 28 -9.73 1.17 2.80
CA GLY A 28 -9.89 0.23 1.69
C GLY A 28 -8.87 0.46 0.57
N TRP A 29 -8.44 1.70 0.34
CA TRP A 29 -7.36 2.00 -0.61
C TRP A 29 -6.04 1.43 -0.13
N VAL A 30 -5.70 1.59 1.16
CA VAL A 30 -4.47 1.02 1.75
C VAL A 30 -4.45 -0.50 1.59
N MET A 31 -5.57 -1.17 1.90
CA MET A 31 -5.68 -2.62 1.75
C MET A 31 -5.52 -3.08 0.30
N ALA A 32 -6.05 -2.34 -0.67
CA ALA A 32 -5.87 -2.65 -2.08
C ALA A 32 -4.40 -2.54 -2.52
N GLN A 33 -3.66 -1.55 -2.02
CA GLN A 33 -2.22 -1.43 -2.29
C GLN A 33 -1.41 -2.57 -1.65
N MET A 34 -1.82 -3.04 -0.47
CA MET A 34 -1.21 -4.21 0.18
C MET A 34 -1.46 -5.49 -0.61
N ASP A 35 -2.69 -5.71 -1.08
CA ASP A 35 -3.04 -6.87 -1.91
C ASP A 35 -2.24 -6.88 -3.22
N LEU A 36 -2.12 -5.72 -3.88
CA LEU A 36 -1.29 -5.55 -5.08
C LEU A 36 0.18 -5.92 -4.82
N ALA A 37 0.76 -5.41 -3.73
CA ALA A 37 2.15 -5.74 -3.36
C ALA A 37 2.33 -7.25 -3.12
N CYS A 38 1.41 -7.88 -2.40
CA CYS A 38 1.41 -9.33 -2.20
C CYS A 38 1.32 -10.10 -3.52
N GLY A 39 0.45 -9.67 -4.44
CA GLY A 39 0.31 -10.26 -5.77
C GLY A 39 1.59 -10.18 -6.59
N ILE A 40 2.28 -9.03 -6.59
CA ILE A 40 3.59 -8.85 -7.24
C ILE A 40 4.60 -9.83 -6.64
N ARG A 41 4.74 -9.82 -5.31
CA ARG A 41 5.75 -10.65 -4.62
C ARG A 41 5.52 -12.15 -4.83
N ALA A 42 4.26 -12.58 -4.89
CA ALA A 42 3.89 -13.97 -5.15
C ALA A 42 4.17 -14.41 -6.61
N ALA A 43 4.17 -13.47 -7.55
CA ALA A 43 4.47 -13.73 -8.96
C ALA A 43 5.99 -13.81 -9.23
N GLU A 44 6.79 -13.08 -8.45
CA GLU A 44 8.25 -13.13 -8.44
C GLU A 44 8.73 -14.47 -7.85
N ARG A 45 8.89 -15.48 -8.72
CA ARG A 45 9.45 -16.79 -8.38
C ARG A 45 10.98 -16.78 -8.37
#